data_AF-A0A7R9DWR6-F1
#
_entry.id   AF-A0A7R9DWR6-F1
#
_cell.length_a   1.000
_cell.length_b   1.000
_cell.length_c   1.000
_cell.angle_alpha   90.00
_cell.angle_beta   90.00
_cell.angle_gamma   90.00
#
_symmetry.space_group_name_H-M   'P 1'
#
loop_
_entity.id
_entity.type
_entity.pdbx_description
1 polymer ?
#
loop_
_entity_poly.entity_id
_entity_poly.type
_entity_poly.pdbx_seq_one_letter_code
_entity_poly.pdbx_strand_id
1 'polypeptide(L)'
;HLDHFLSEDRQVEELYSQSRDKVGVMFASIPNFTEFYSEDINKGMECIRLLNEIIADFDELLDEQRFKNIEKVKTVGATYMAASGLNPKQK
;
A
#
# COMPACT_ATOMS: atom_id res chain seq x y z
N HIS A 1 -5.71 37.06 -12.16
CA HIS A 1 -5.55 35.65 -12.59
C HIS A 1 -4.78 34.83 -11.55
N LEU A 2 -4.98 35.08 -10.25
CA LEU A 2 -4.38 34.32 -9.15
C LEU A 2 -5.40 34.06 -8.02
N ASP A 3 -6.70 34.17 -8.33
CA ASP A 3 -7.81 34.04 -7.37
C ASP A 3 -8.55 32.70 -7.49
N HIS A 4 -7.94 31.71 -8.15
CA HIS A 4 -8.57 30.40 -8.38
C HIS A 4 -7.82 29.22 -7.73
N PHE A 5 -6.86 29.51 -6.84
CA PHE A 5 -6.05 28.48 -6.18
C PHE A 5 -6.38 28.24 -4.70
N LEU A 6 -7.33 29.01 -4.12
CA LEU A 6 -7.64 28.96 -2.68
C LEU A 6 -9.15 29.06 -2.38
N SER A 7 -10.00 28.43 -3.18
CA SER A 7 -11.45 28.40 -2.95
C SER A 7 -11.96 26.97 -2.93
N GLU A 8 -12.26 26.50 -1.71
CA GLU A 8 -13.28 25.50 -1.38
C GLU A 8 -13.19 24.11 -2.03
N ASP A 9 -12.55 23.16 -1.33
CA ASP A 9 -13.10 21.79 -1.25
C ASP A 9 -12.59 21.01 -0.02
N ARG A 10 -12.65 21.64 1.17
CA ARG A 10 -12.55 20.91 2.45
C ARG A 10 -13.88 20.22 2.78
N GLN A 11 -14.39 19.38 1.87
CA GLN A 11 -15.59 18.56 2.12
C GLN A 11 -15.30 17.08 2.42
N VAL A 12 -14.05 16.65 2.56
CA VAL A 12 -13.74 15.20 2.69
C VAL A 12 -13.40 14.79 4.12
N GLU A 13 -14.34 15.00 5.06
CA GLU A 13 -14.41 14.22 6.31
C GLU A 13 -15.82 13.61 6.49
N GLU A 14 -16.55 13.35 5.40
CA GLU A 14 -17.70 12.44 5.48
C GLU A 14 -17.21 11.00 5.66
N LEU A 15 -17.76 10.30 6.65
CA LEU A 15 -17.48 8.89 6.90
C LEU A 15 -17.90 8.05 5.68
N TYR A 16 -16.92 7.54 4.93
CA TYR A 16 -17.16 6.59 3.85
C TYR A 16 -17.28 5.16 4.40
N SER A 17 -18.43 4.52 4.19
CA SER A 17 -18.67 3.11 4.56
C SER A 17 -19.37 2.38 3.43
N GLN A 18 -18.85 1.21 3.06
CA GLN A 18 -19.42 0.38 2.00
C GLN A 18 -19.29 -1.10 2.38
N SER A 19 -20.42 -1.83 2.37
CA SER A 19 -20.43 -3.28 2.56
C SER A 19 -20.02 -4.01 1.27
N ARG A 20 -19.31 -5.13 1.40
CA ARG A 20 -18.85 -5.97 0.30
C ARG A 20 -19.07 -7.44 0.65
N ASP A 21 -19.78 -8.17 -0.21
CA ASP A 21 -20.12 -9.59 0.03
C ASP A 21 -18.93 -10.53 -0.19
N LYS A 22 -17.98 -10.14 -1.06
CA LYS A 22 -16.81 -10.94 -1.44
C LYS A 22 -15.57 -10.07 -1.52
N VAL A 23 -14.63 -10.28 -0.62
CA VAL A 23 -13.33 -9.60 -0.55
C VAL A 23 -12.25 -10.65 -0.30
N GLY A 24 -11.13 -10.54 -1.01
CA GLY A 24 -9.91 -11.28 -0.70
C GLY A 24 -8.90 -10.36 -0.01
N VAL A 25 -8.18 -10.85 0.99
CA VAL A 25 -7.11 -10.09 1.67
C VAL A 25 -5.84 -10.93 1.69
N MET A 26 -4.71 -10.31 1.34
CA MET A 26 -3.38 -10.90 1.34
C MET A 26 -2.49 -10.18 2.36
N PHE A 27 -1.69 -10.97 3.08
CA PHE A 27 -0.61 -10.51 3.94
C PHE A 27 0.67 -11.21 3.51
N ALA A 28 1.69 -10.45 3.15
CA ALA A 28 3.03 -10.96 2.87
C ALA A 28 4.01 -10.29 3.82
N SER A 29 4.69 -11.06 4.66
CA SER A 29 5.59 -10.54 5.69
C SER A 29 6.97 -11.18 5.59
N ILE A 30 8.02 -10.38 5.78
CA ILE A 30 9.39 -10.90 5.91
C ILE A 30 9.58 -11.31 7.38
N PRO A 31 9.68 -12.62 7.68
CA PRO A 31 9.84 -13.08 9.05
C PRO A 31 11.21 -12.62 9.59
N ASN A 32 11.25 -12.35 10.89
CA ASN A 32 12.48 -12.01 11.62
C ASN A 32 13.21 -10.77 11.10
N PHE A 33 12.57 -9.91 10.29
CA PHE A 33 13.22 -8.72 9.71
C PHE A 33 13.88 -7.83 10.78
N THR A 34 13.23 -7.66 11.94
CA THR A 34 13.77 -6.89 13.07
C THR A 34 15.00 -7.53 13.71
N GLU A 35 15.13 -8.86 13.65
CA GLU A 35 16.31 -9.57 14.17
C GLU A 35 17.50 -9.51 13.19
N PHE A 36 17.21 -9.46 11.88
CA PHE A 36 18.21 -9.25 10.84
C PHE A 36 18.62 -7.77 10.71
N TYR A 37 17.78 -6.84 11.16
CA TYR A 37 18.07 -5.42 11.19
C TYR A 37 19.12 -5.10 12.24
N SER A 38 20.25 -4.55 11.81
CA SER A 38 21.32 -4.07 12.69
C SER A 38 21.67 -2.63 12.34
N GLU A 39 21.53 -1.72 13.31
CA GLU A 39 21.96 -0.31 13.16
C GLU A 39 23.48 -0.17 13.08
N ASP A 40 24.23 -1.16 13.56
CA ASP A 40 25.70 -1.15 13.54
C ASP A 40 26.26 -1.41 12.13
N ILE A 41 25.48 -2.07 11.25
CA ILE A 41 25.86 -2.35 9.86
C ILE A 41 25.21 -1.31 8.95
N ASN A 42 26.02 -0.39 8.40
CA ASN A 42 25.55 0.65 7.46
C ASN A 42 24.30 1.41 7.95
N LYS A 43 24.15 1.59 9.27
CA LYS A 43 22.97 2.24 9.90
C LYS A 43 21.64 1.55 9.60
N GLY A 44 21.67 0.24 9.33
CA GLY A 44 20.51 -0.55 8.92
C GLY A 44 19.94 -0.17 7.56
N MET A 45 20.63 0.69 6.79
CA MET A 45 20.13 1.26 5.55
C MET A 45 19.96 0.21 4.45
N GLU A 46 20.82 -0.81 4.42
CA GLU A 46 20.75 -1.89 3.43
C GLU A 46 19.51 -2.75 3.60
N CYS A 47 19.14 -3.10 4.83
CA CYS A 47 17.90 -3.84 5.11
C CYS A 47 16.67 -3.04 4.69
N ILE A 48 16.67 -1.72 4.92
CA ILE A 48 15.58 -0.84 4.47
C ILE A 48 15.54 -0.72 2.95
N ARG A 49 16.70 -0.64 2.27
CA ARG A 49 16.75 -0.61 0.81
C ARG A 49 16.20 -1.90 0.20
N LEU A 50 16.61 -3.05 0.73
CA LEU A 50 16.08 -4.35 0.29
C LEU A 50 14.56 -4.44 0.52
N LEU A 51 14.07 -3.99 1.67
CA LEU A 51 12.63 -3.95 1.93
C LEU A 51 11.90 -3.06 0.93
N ASN A 52 12.46 -1.89 0.61
CA ASN A 52 11.88 -0.98 -0.37
C ASN A 52 11.90 -1.57 -1.79
N GLU A 53 12.95 -2.30 -2.16
CA GLU A 53 13.04 -3.01 -3.44
C GLU A 53 11.93 -4.07 -3.53
N ILE A 54 11.75 -4.90 -2.50
CA ILE A 54 10.67 -5.89 -2.46
C ILE A 54 9.29 -5.21 -2.55
N ILE A 55 9.07 -4.10 -1.84
CA ILE A 55 7.80 -3.36 -1.91
C ILE A 55 7.57 -2.79 -3.31
N ALA A 56 8.61 -2.23 -3.93
CA ALA A 56 8.56 -1.70 -5.28
C ALA A 56 8.21 -2.80 -6.29
N ASP A 57 8.83 -3.98 -6.17
CA ASP A 57 8.52 -5.13 -7.03
C ASP A 57 7.04 -5.55 -6.90
N PHE A 58 6.49 -5.57 -5.67
CA PHE A 58 5.05 -5.82 -5.49
C PHE A 58 4.17 -4.72 -6.08
N ASP A 59 4.57 -3.45 -5.97
CA ASP A 59 3.84 -2.34 -6.54
C ASP A 59 3.85 -2.41 -8.09
N GLU A 60 4.98 -2.75 -8.71
CA GLU A 60 5.09 -2.98 -10.15
C GLU A 60 4.22 -4.17 -10.62
N LEU A 61 4.13 -5.24 -9.82
CA LEU A 61 3.21 -6.34 -10.12
C LEU A 61 1.75 -5.86 -10.13
N LEU A 62 1.35 -5.00 -9.17
CA LEU A 62 -0.03 -4.49 -9.13
C LEU A 62 -0.40 -3.60 -10.33
N ASP A 63 0.58 -3.00 -11.00
CA ASP A 63 0.38 -2.23 -12.23
C ASP A 63 0.07 -3.13 -13.45
N GLU A 64 0.30 -4.44 -13.37
CA GLU A 64 -0.04 -5.35 -14.45
C GLU A 64 -1.56 -5.49 -14.62
N GLN A 65 -2.02 -5.55 -15.88
CA GLN A 65 -3.45 -5.66 -16.21
C GLN A 65 -4.16 -6.87 -15.59
N ARG A 66 -3.45 -7.97 -15.35
CA ARG A 66 -4.01 -9.17 -14.69
C ARG A 66 -4.30 -8.95 -13.20
N PHE A 67 -3.65 -7.97 -12.57
CA PHE A 67 -3.79 -7.64 -11.15
C PHE A 67 -4.55 -6.35 -10.88
N LYS A 68 -5.09 -5.69 -11.91
CA LYS A 68 -5.87 -4.43 -11.82
C LYS A 68 -7.06 -4.41 -10.85
N ASN A 69 -7.47 -5.56 -10.33
CA ASN A 69 -8.57 -5.72 -9.37
C ASN A 69 -8.05 -5.91 -7.92
N ILE A 70 -6.74 -5.87 -7.73
CA ILE A 70 -6.06 -5.95 -6.45
C ILE A 70 -5.55 -4.55 -6.12
N GLU A 71 -5.85 -4.08 -4.93
CA GLU A 71 -5.43 -2.77 -4.42
C GLU A 71 -4.52 -2.97 -3.21
N LYS A 72 -3.41 -2.24 -3.19
CA LYS A 72 -2.56 -2.12 -2.00
C LYS A 72 -3.34 -1.40 -0.91
N VAL A 73 -3.45 -2.01 0.27
CA VAL A 73 -4.07 -1.38 1.43
C VAL A 73 -3.06 -0.50 2.14
N LYS A 74 -1.94 -1.09 2.55
CA LYS A 74 -0.81 -0.42 3.21
C LYS A 74 0.36 -1.37 3.40
N THR A 75 1.48 -0.79 3.83
CA THR A 75 2.61 -1.52 4.40
C THR A 75 2.69 -1.22 5.90
N VAL A 76 2.95 -2.24 6.73
CA VAL A 76 3.18 -2.09 8.17
C VAL A 76 4.44 -2.87 8.55
N GLY A 77 5.52 -2.15 8.88
CA GLY A 77 6.83 -2.75 9.09
C GLY A 77 7.27 -3.50 7.83
N ALA A 78 7.66 -4.76 7.98
CA ALA A 78 8.03 -5.64 6.87
C ALA A 78 6.84 -6.42 6.26
N THR A 79 5.59 -5.99 6.55
CA THR A 79 4.37 -6.65 6.06
C THR A 79 3.67 -5.81 5.00
N TYR A 80 3.48 -6.38 3.81
CA TYR A 80 2.69 -5.84 2.72
C TYR A 80 1.25 -6.35 2.80
N MET A 81 0.27 -5.46 2.66
CA MET A 81 -1.15 -5.78 2.69
C MET A 81 -1.82 -5.36 1.39
N ALA A 82 -2.55 -6.29 0.77
CA ALA A 82 -3.34 -6.03 -0.43
C ALA A 82 -4.73 -6.68 -0.30
N ALA A 83 -5.69 -6.14 -1.03
CA ALA A 83 -7.05 -6.65 -1.04
C ALA A 83 -7.65 -6.63 -2.44
N SER A 84 -8.58 -7.54 -2.71
CA SER A 84 -9.30 -7.62 -3.98
C SER A 84 -10.80 -7.53 -3.75
N GLY A 85 -11.54 -7.12 -4.79
CA GLY A 85 -12.99 -6.91 -4.69
C GLY A 85 -13.39 -5.57 -4.06
N LEU A 86 -12.45 -4.61 -3.99
CA LEU A 86 -12.66 -3.25 -3.46
C LEU A 86 -13.11 -2.24 -4.54
N ASN A 87 -13.05 -2.56 -5.83
CA ASN A 87 -13.53 -1.67 -6.87
C ASN A 87 -15.03 -1.90 -7.14
N PRO A 88 -15.94 -0.91 -6.95
CA PRO A 88 -17.38 -1.10 -7.15
C PRO A 88 -17.79 -1.02 -8.63
N LYS A 89 -16.93 -0.53 -9.52
CA LYS A 89 -17.20 -0.35 -10.95
C LYS A 89 -16.86 -1.58 -11.80
N GLN A 90 -16.24 -2.59 -11.21
CA GLN A 90 -15.90 -3.85 -11.86
C GLN A 90 -16.98 -4.89 -11.51
N LYS A 91 -18.10 -4.85 -12.24
CA LYS A 91 -19.08 -5.94 -12.30
C LYS A 91 -18.91 -6.73 -13.58
#